data_AF-A0A1J6ICJ2-F1
#
_entry.id   AF-A0A1J6ICJ2-F1
#
_cell.length_a   1.000
_cell.length_b   1.000
_cell.length_c   1.000
_cell.angle_alpha   90.00
_cell.angle_beta   90.00
_cell.angle_gamma   90.00
#
_symmetry.space_group_name_H-M   'P 1'
#
loop_
_entity.id
_entity.type
_entity.pdbx_description
1 polymer ?
#
loop_
_entity_poly.entity_id
_entity_poly.type
_entity_poly.pdbx_seq_one_letter_code
_entity_poly.pdbx_strand_id
1 'polypeptide(L)'
;MWTKQKRKSIRGRFVLPILTAAFLSYFGFHAYHGEYGLYSRIQLEEQKSLLAKQLEQVTADRNALEKRVTLLRDGSIEKDMLDEQARRALNLSHPDEVTIITSREDRSN
;
A
#
# COMPACT_ATOMS: atom_id res chain seq x y z
N MET A 1 -55.13 65.06 -3.82
CA MET A 1 -54.68 63.69 -3.52
C MET A 1 -53.19 63.60 -3.82
N TRP A 2 -52.35 63.35 -2.82
CA TRP A 2 -50.89 63.31 -2.97
C TRP A 2 -50.45 61.88 -3.33
N THR A 3 -50.04 61.64 -4.56
CA THR A 3 -49.39 60.38 -4.95
C THR A 3 -47.87 60.53 -4.81
N LYS A 4 -47.31 60.03 -3.69
CA LYS A 4 -45.86 59.92 -3.52
C LYS A 4 -45.33 58.77 -4.37
N GLN A 5 -44.98 59.04 -5.64
CA GLN A 5 -44.32 58.06 -6.49
C GLN A 5 -42.82 58.00 -6.12
N LYS A 6 -42.41 56.98 -5.36
CA LYS A 6 -40.98 56.72 -5.10
C LYS A 6 -40.29 56.37 -6.42
N ARG A 7 -39.28 57.15 -6.82
CA ARG A 7 -38.38 56.78 -7.93
C ARG A 7 -37.76 55.42 -7.63
N LYS A 8 -37.98 54.43 -8.50
CA LYS A 8 -37.32 53.12 -8.40
C LYS A 8 -35.81 53.33 -8.54
N SER A 9 -35.08 53.11 -7.45
CA SER A 9 -33.61 53.23 -7.45
C SER A 9 -32.99 52.04 -8.17
N ILE A 10 -32.17 52.31 -9.19
CA ILE A 10 -31.51 51.28 -10.01
C ILE A 10 -30.42 50.52 -9.24
N ARG A 11 -29.97 51.06 -8.11
CA ARG A 11 -28.91 50.48 -7.26
C ARG A 11 -29.29 49.10 -6.71
N GLY A 12 -30.57 48.90 -6.36
CA GLY A 12 -31.06 47.60 -5.87
C GLY A 12 -30.95 46.48 -6.92
N ARG A 13 -30.87 46.82 -8.20
CA ARG A 13 -30.77 45.87 -9.31
C ARG A 13 -29.38 45.22 -9.42
N PHE A 14 -28.35 45.87 -8.87
CA PHE A 14 -26.98 45.36 -8.87
C PHE A 14 -26.60 44.62 -7.58
N VAL A 15 -27.39 44.77 -6.51
CA VAL A 15 -27.11 44.10 -5.22
C VAL A 15 -27.10 42.58 -5.40
N LEU A 16 -28.14 42.04 -6.04
CA LEU A 16 -28.25 40.60 -6.26
C LEU A 16 -27.07 40.05 -7.09
N PRO A 17 -26.78 40.52 -8.32
CA PRO A 17 -25.70 39.96 -9.12
C PRO A 17 -24.31 40.10 -8.50
N ILE A 18 -24.03 41.20 -7.78
CA ILE A 18 -22.75 41.37 -7.05
C ILE A 18 -22.63 40.32 -5.95
N LEU A 19 -23.71 40.11 -5.18
CA LEU A 19 -23.73 39.13 -4.11
C LEU A 19 -23.59 37.70 -4.65
N THR A 20 -24.25 37.38 -5.76
CA THR A 20 -24.08 36.08 -6.43
C THR A 20 -22.67 35.89 -6.96
N ALA A 21 -22.07 36.91 -7.57
CA ALA A 21 -20.70 36.84 -8.08
C ALA A 21 -19.71 36.61 -6.93
N ALA A 22 -19.83 37.34 -5.83
CA ALA A 22 -18.99 37.15 -4.65
C ALA A 22 -19.12 35.72 -4.08
N PHE A 23 -20.34 35.20 -3.99
CA PHE A 23 -20.59 33.84 -3.52
C PHE A 23 -19.96 32.80 -4.46
N LEU A 24 -20.21 32.91 -5.77
CA LEU A 24 -19.63 32.00 -6.76
C LEU A 24 -18.10 32.04 -6.77
N SER A 25 -17.49 33.21 -6.63
CA SER A 25 -16.03 33.34 -6.52
C SER A 25 -15.49 32.65 -5.27
N TYR A 26 -16.14 32.81 -4.12
CA TYR A 26 -15.75 32.14 -2.87
C TYR A 26 -15.85 30.61 -3.01
N PHE A 27 -16.99 30.10 -3.48
CA PHE A 27 -17.18 28.67 -3.67
C PHE A 27 -16.26 28.10 -4.76
N GLY A 28 -16.03 28.83 -5.85
CA GLY A 28 -15.10 28.44 -6.91
C GLY A 28 -13.66 28.36 -6.40
N PHE A 29 -13.22 29.35 -5.61
CA PHE A 29 -11.89 29.34 -4.99
C PHE A 29 -11.73 28.16 -4.02
N HIS A 30 -12.72 27.91 -3.16
CA HIS A 30 -12.71 26.79 -2.23
C HIS A 30 -12.89 25.42 -2.91
N ALA A 31 -13.55 25.33 -4.06
CA ALA A 31 -13.62 24.10 -4.84
C ALA A 31 -12.26 23.73 -5.45
N TYR A 32 -11.43 24.73 -5.76
CA TYR A 32 -10.08 24.51 -6.28
C TYR A 32 -9.04 24.27 -5.18
N HIS A 33 -9.02 25.12 -4.14
CA HIS A 33 -8.00 25.10 -3.07
C HIS A 33 -8.43 24.39 -1.78
N GLY A 34 -9.69 23.99 -1.66
CA GLY A 34 -10.19 23.37 -0.43
C GLY A 34 -9.70 21.95 -0.24
N GLU A 35 -9.71 21.51 1.01
CA GLU A 35 -9.36 20.14 1.46
C GLU A 35 -10.17 19.04 0.74
N TYR A 36 -11.37 19.36 0.21
CA TYR A 36 -12.21 18.45 -0.59
C TYR A 36 -12.21 18.79 -2.09
N GLY A 37 -11.34 19.69 -2.52
CA GLY A 37 -11.22 20.15 -3.89
C GLY A 37 -10.61 19.10 -4.82
N LEU A 38 -10.63 19.39 -6.12
CA LEU A 38 -10.16 18.45 -7.14
C LEU A 38 -8.69 18.01 -6.91
N TYR A 39 -7.88 18.89 -6.33
CA TYR A 39 -6.47 18.64 -6.06
C TYR A 39 -6.23 17.64 -4.91
N SER A 40 -7.08 17.63 -3.87
CA SER A 40 -6.94 16.66 -2.77
C SER A 40 -7.28 15.25 -3.20
N ARG A 41 -8.18 15.10 -4.18
CA ARG A 41 -8.48 13.79 -4.79
C ARG A 41 -7.28 13.18 -5.48
N ILE A 42 -6.51 14.00 -6.23
CA ILE A 42 -5.30 13.53 -6.93
C ILE A 42 -4.26 13.05 -5.92
N GLN A 43 -4.00 13.82 -4.86
CA GLN A 43 -3.04 13.42 -3.82
C GLN A 43 -3.50 12.17 -3.06
N LEU A 44 -4.80 12.06 -2.74
CA LEU A 44 -5.35 10.87 -2.08
C LEU A 44 -5.26 9.62 -2.96
N GLU A 45 -5.47 9.78 -4.28
CA GLU A 45 -5.37 8.68 -5.23
C GLU A 45 -3.92 8.21 -5.39
N GLU A 46 -2.96 9.13 -5.42
CA GLU A 46 -1.53 8.82 -5.39
C GLU A 46 -1.14 8.08 -4.10
N GLN A 47 -1.55 8.59 -2.94
CA GLN A 47 -1.29 7.93 -1.65
C GLN A 47 -1.92 6.53 -1.59
N LYS A 48 -3.15 6.38 -2.09
CA LYS A 48 -3.82 5.07 -2.18
C LYS A 48 -3.03 4.11 -3.05
N SER A 49 -2.49 4.58 -4.18
CA SER A 49 -1.67 3.75 -5.07
C SER A 49 -0.36 3.29 -4.40
N LEU A 50 0.29 4.19 -3.64
CA LEU A 50 1.51 3.87 -2.91
C LEU A 50 1.26 2.85 -1.80
N LEU A 51 0.21 3.08 -0.99
CA LEU A 51 -0.18 2.16 0.07
C LEU A 51 -0.61 0.80 -0.48
N ALA A 52 -1.31 0.76 -1.61
CA ALA A 52 -1.68 -0.50 -2.25
C ALA A 52 -0.45 -1.32 -2.67
N LYS A 53 0.58 -0.67 -3.23
CA LYS A 53 1.85 -1.34 -3.57
C LYS A 53 2.57 -1.87 -2.33
N GLN A 54 2.62 -1.08 -1.25
CA GLN A 54 3.21 -1.53 0.02
C GLN A 54 2.46 -2.73 0.60
N LEU A 55 1.12 -2.71 0.54
CA LEU A 55 0.29 -3.82 0.98
C LEU A 55 0.58 -5.08 0.15
N GLU A 56 0.67 -4.95 -1.18
CA GLU A 56 0.99 -6.07 -2.06
C GLU A 56 2.35 -6.70 -1.72
N GLN A 57 3.38 -5.87 -1.51
CA GLN A 57 4.71 -6.33 -1.11
C GLN A 57 4.70 -7.08 0.22
N VAL A 58 4.13 -6.48 1.27
CA VAL A 58 4.06 -7.10 2.60
C VAL A 58 3.21 -8.38 2.57
N THR A 59 2.15 -8.40 1.79
CA THR A 59 1.30 -9.59 1.61
C THR A 59 2.05 -10.71 0.91
N ALA A 60 2.84 -10.39 -0.12
CA ALA A 60 3.68 -11.36 -0.81
C ALA A 60 4.73 -11.97 0.13
N ASP A 61 5.41 -11.13 0.94
CA ASP A 61 6.39 -11.58 1.93
C ASP A 61 5.76 -12.49 2.98
N ARG A 62 4.61 -12.08 3.53
CA ARG A 62 3.84 -12.88 4.48
C ARG A 62 3.47 -14.23 3.86
N ASN A 63 2.97 -14.25 2.62
CA ASN A 63 2.60 -15.51 1.95
C ASN A 63 3.82 -16.41 1.68
N ALA A 64 4.97 -15.84 1.35
CA ALA A 64 6.21 -16.61 1.20
C ALA A 64 6.65 -17.22 2.53
N LEU A 65 6.56 -16.44 3.61
CA LEU A 65 6.87 -16.92 4.96
C LEU A 65 5.90 -18.00 5.41
N GLU A 66 4.61 -17.85 5.13
CA GLU A 66 3.62 -18.86 5.45
C GLU A 66 3.80 -20.16 4.70
N LYS A 67 4.20 -20.11 3.42
CA LYS A 67 4.57 -21.33 2.70
C LYS A 67 5.74 -22.04 3.38
N ARG A 68 6.77 -21.31 3.79
CA ARG A 68 7.91 -21.88 4.55
C ARG A 68 7.48 -22.44 5.90
N VAL A 69 6.65 -21.71 6.64
CA VAL A 69 6.12 -22.17 7.93
C VAL A 69 5.21 -23.38 7.73
N THR A 70 4.41 -23.45 6.67
CA THR A 70 3.57 -24.61 6.36
C THR A 70 4.41 -25.84 6.05
N LEU A 71 5.53 -25.69 5.33
CA LEU A 71 6.51 -26.76 5.14
C LEU A 71 7.16 -27.21 6.46
N LEU A 72 7.20 -26.34 7.46
CA LEU A 72 7.76 -26.63 8.79
C LEU A 72 6.71 -27.04 9.84
N ARG A 73 5.41 -26.81 9.57
CA ARG A 73 4.31 -26.99 10.53
C ARG A 73 3.50 -28.23 10.21
N ASP A 74 3.96 -29.33 10.81
CA ASP A 74 3.29 -30.55 11.23
C ASP A 74 2.07 -31.06 10.44
N GLY A 75 2.39 -32.03 9.56
CA GLY A 75 1.87 -33.39 9.68
C GLY A 75 2.99 -34.45 9.78
N SER A 76 4.20 -34.10 9.37
CA SER A 76 5.44 -34.83 9.62
C SER A 76 6.59 -33.88 9.31
N ILE A 77 7.50 -33.61 10.25
CA ILE A 77 8.85 -33.24 9.83
C ILE A 77 9.31 -34.38 8.91
N GLU A 78 9.55 -34.08 7.63
CA GLU A 78 10.01 -35.10 6.69
C GLU A 78 11.29 -35.71 7.26
N LYS A 79 11.24 -37.03 7.51
CA LYS A 79 12.34 -37.80 8.07
C LYS A 79 13.64 -37.54 7.30
N ASP A 80 13.53 -37.34 5.99
CA ASP A 80 14.65 -37.05 5.10
C ASP A 80 15.29 -35.68 5.40
N MET A 81 14.50 -34.63 5.68
CA MET A 81 15.06 -33.34 6.08
C MET A 81 15.76 -33.38 7.44
N LEU A 82 15.22 -34.18 8.37
CA LEU A 82 15.83 -34.39 9.68
C LEU A 82 17.14 -35.19 9.55
N ASP A 83 17.15 -36.22 8.71
CA ASP A 83 18.30 -37.07 8.42
C ASP A 83 19.40 -36.26 7.72
N GLU A 84 19.04 -35.41 6.77
CA GLU A 84 19.95 -34.50 6.07
C GLU A 84 20.64 -33.53 7.04
N GLN A 85 19.88 -32.92 7.96
CA GLN A 85 20.46 -32.06 8.99
C GLN A 85 21.32 -32.84 10.00
N ALA A 86 20.90 -34.05 10.40
CA ALA A 86 21.70 -34.89 11.29
C ALA A 86 23.03 -35.30 10.63
N ARG A 87 23.01 -35.66 9.34
CA ARG A 87 24.23 -35.95 8.54
C ARG A 87 25.15 -34.75 8.46
N ARG A 88 24.61 -33.56 8.14
CA ARG A 88 25.39 -32.32 8.04
C ARG A 88 26.00 -31.88 9.37
N ALA A 89 25.24 -31.93 10.46
CA ALA A 89 25.64 -31.37 11.74
C ALA A 89 26.48 -32.33 12.58
N LEU A 90 26.21 -33.64 12.51
CA LEU A 90 26.80 -34.65 13.39
C LEU A 90 27.74 -35.62 12.67
N ASN A 91 27.93 -35.48 11.35
CA ASN A 91 28.61 -36.48 10.51
C ASN A 91 28.03 -37.88 10.71
N LEU A 92 26.71 -37.95 10.89
CA LEU A 92 26.00 -39.21 11.13
C LEU A 92 25.96 -40.02 9.82
N SER A 93 26.27 -41.32 9.87
CA SER A 93 26.16 -42.26 8.74
C SER A 93 25.51 -43.56 9.20
N HIS A 94 24.69 -44.19 8.36
CA HIS A 94 24.07 -45.47 8.71
C HIS A 94 25.10 -46.61 8.67
N PRO A 95 24.94 -47.72 9.42
CA PRO A 95 25.84 -48.88 9.39
C PRO A 95 26.05 -49.49 7.99
N ASP A 96 25.10 -49.27 7.07
CA ASP A 96 25.09 -49.83 5.72
C ASP A 96 25.60 -48.83 4.66
N GLU A 97 26.13 -47.67 5.09
CA GLU A 97 26.56 -46.59 4.20
C GLU A 97 28.09 -46.44 4.14
N VAL A 98 28.62 -46.09 2.97
CA VAL A 98 30.06 -45.85 2.76
C VAL A 98 30.34 -44.36 2.90
N THR A 99 31.09 -43.98 3.93
CA THR A 99 31.56 -42.59 4.11
C THR A 99 32.85 -42.36 3.34
N ILE A 100 32.83 -41.45 2.36
CA ILE A 100 34.02 -41.04 1.60
C ILE A 100 34.49 -39.69 2.15
N ILE A 101 35.60 -39.69 2.89
CA ILE A 101 36.25 -38.46 3.36
C ILE A 101 37.16 -37.95 2.25
N THR A 102 36.70 -36.95 1.49
CA THR A 102 37.52 -36.34 0.45
C THR A 102 38.48 -35.33 1.07
N SER A 103 39.79 -35.46 0.82
CA SER A 103 40.75 -34.39 1.13
C SER A 103 40.42 -33.17 0.28
N ARG A 104 40.58 -31.96 0.82
CA ARG A 104 40.32 -30.70 0.10
C ARG A 104 41.20 -30.55 -1.15
N GLU A 105 42.29 -31.32 -1.23
CA GLU A 105 43.27 -31.33 -2.31
C GLU A 105 42.78 -32.03 -3.59
N ASP A 106 41.80 -32.94 -3.48
CA ASP A 106 41.28 -33.73 -4.62
C ASP A 106 40.23 -32.98 -5.48
N ARG A 107 39.92 -31.71 -5.16
CA ARG A 107 38.93 -30.87 -5.89
C ARG A 107 39.54 -29.89 -6.89
N SER A 108 40.86 -29.93 -7.12
CA SER A 108 41.56 -29.02 -8.05
C SER A 108 42.02 -29.70 -9.35
N ASN A 109 41.24 -30.64 -9.87
CA ASN A 109 41.33 -31.17 -11.23
C ASN A 109 39.93 -31.48 -11.75
#